data_AF-A0A644ZZR7-F1
#
_entry.id   AF-A0A644ZZR7-F1
#
_cell.length_a   1.000
_cell.length_b   1.000
_cell.length_c   1.000
_cell.angle_alpha   90.00
_cell.angle_beta   90.00
_cell.angle_gamma   90.00
#
_symmetry.space_group_name_H-M   'P 1'
#
loop_
_entity.id
_entity.type
_entity.pdbx_description
1 polymer ?
#
loop_
_entity_poly.entity_id
_entity_poly.type
_entity_poly.pdbx_seq_one_letter_code
_entity_poly.pdbx_strand_id
1 'polypeptide(L)'
;MPLGFLLALALLRTGWTRAAVPVAFVAGTLLSLSMEFTQIYLPRRVPSNMDLLLNSAGTLVGALLAALLEKLGAISRWSRFRERWFVPHARGALVLLAVWPLALLFPASVPFGLGQTWERTEMALTEWFSDTPFIEWLPVLDDALEPLSPGGELMAVMLGILIPCLLGYCVIRSPGRRAIFTLVTAVVGVSVTALTFLLSYGPAHAWEWQSVPTRIGLGLGMTVALALAALPRRACAALLLLALMVHLNLLNQAPASAYFAQTLRAWEQGRFIRFYGVAQWLGWIWPYAALVYVVTRVSRRSEEA
;
A
#
# COMPACT_ATOMS: atom_id res chain seq x y z
N MET A 1 16.43 -8.28 8.42
CA MET A 1 15.43 -8.19 9.51
C MET A 1 14.11 -8.85 9.16
N PRO A 2 13.34 -8.42 8.13
CA PRO A 2 11.98 -8.94 7.92
C PRO A 2 11.94 -10.43 7.57
N LEU A 3 12.86 -10.89 6.71
CA LEU A 3 12.96 -12.29 6.30
C LEU A 3 13.17 -13.22 7.50
N GLY A 4 14.19 -12.95 8.32
CA GLY A 4 14.48 -13.76 9.51
C GLY A 4 13.32 -13.78 10.51
N PHE A 5 12.63 -12.66 10.70
CA PHE A 5 11.43 -12.58 11.52
C PHE A 5 10.31 -13.48 11.00
N LEU A 6 9.98 -13.37 9.71
CA LEU A 6 8.89 -14.15 9.10
C LEU A 6 9.18 -15.65 9.06
N LEU A 7 10.41 -16.04 8.72
CA LEU A 7 10.84 -17.45 8.72
C LEU A 7 10.79 -18.06 10.13
N ALA A 8 11.37 -17.38 11.12
CA ALA A 8 11.34 -17.86 12.50
C ALA A 8 9.90 -17.93 13.03
N LEU A 9 9.06 -16.94 12.73
CA LEU A 9 7.65 -16.95 13.10
C LEU A 9 6.88 -18.12 12.45
N ALA A 10 7.14 -18.42 11.18
CA ALA A 10 6.53 -19.54 10.49
C ALA A 10 6.93 -20.87 11.15
N LEU A 11 8.23 -21.06 11.43
CA LEU A 11 8.76 -22.26 12.08
C LEU A 11 8.25 -22.44 13.52
N LEU A 12 8.14 -21.34 14.28
CA LEU A 12 7.54 -21.37 15.62
C LEU A 12 6.09 -21.85 15.57
N ARG A 13 5.33 -21.43 14.55
CA ARG A 13 3.93 -21.85 14.36
C ARG A 13 3.77 -23.28 13.88
N THR A 14 4.77 -23.86 13.20
CA THR A 14 4.76 -25.27 12.78
C THR A 14 5.36 -26.21 13.83
N GLY A 15 5.68 -25.70 15.04
CA GLY A 15 6.17 -26.50 16.16
C GLY A 15 7.70 -26.64 16.24
N TRP A 16 8.45 -26.01 15.34
CA TRP A 16 9.92 -26.09 15.25
C TRP A 16 10.61 -25.09 16.20
N THR A 17 10.19 -25.05 17.46
CA THR A 17 10.55 -23.97 18.40
C THR A 17 12.06 -23.80 18.62
N ARG A 18 12.79 -24.91 18.75
CA ARG A 18 14.25 -24.90 18.95
C ARG A 18 15.03 -24.62 17.65
N ALA A 19 14.47 -25.00 16.51
CA ALA A 19 15.11 -24.86 15.21
C ALA A 19 14.78 -23.54 14.49
N ALA A 20 13.76 -22.80 14.95
CA ALA A 20 13.25 -21.61 14.28
C ALA A 20 14.32 -20.53 14.02
N VAL A 21 15.09 -20.17 15.05
CA VAL A 21 16.16 -19.16 14.93
C VAL A 21 17.34 -19.66 14.09
N PRO A 22 17.95 -20.84 14.36
CA PRO A 22 19.09 -21.30 13.58
C PRO A 22 18.74 -21.56 12.11
N VAL A 23 17.58 -22.15 11.81
CA VAL A 23 17.15 -22.39 10.42
C VAL A 23 16.88 -21.07 9.69
N ALA A 24 16.20 -20.11 10.34
CA ALA A 24 15.97 -18.80 9.74
C ALA A 24 17.29 -18.06 9.47
N PHE A 25 18.25 -18.12 10.40
CA PHE A 25 19.58 -17.52 10.22
C PHE A 25 20.33 -18.16 9.05
N VAL A 26 20.45 -19.49 9.02
CA VAL A 26 21.14 -20.20 7.93
C VAL A 26 20.49 -19.90 6.58
N ALA A 27 19.16 -19.96 6.49
CA ALA A 27 18.43 -19.67 5.25
C ALA A 27 18.65 -18.23 4.76
N GLY A 28 18.59 -17.23 5.65
CA GLY A 28 18.83 -15.83 5.26
C GLY A 28 20.29 -15.55 4.89
N THR A 29 21.24 -16.18 5.58
CA THR A 29 22.67 -16.10 5.24
C THR A 29 22.95 -16.73 3.87
N LEU A 30 22.40 -17.91 3.59
CA LEU A 30 22.51 -18.56 2.27
C LEU A 30 21.88 -17.73 1.15
N LEU A 31 20.72 -17.10 1.41
CA LEU A 31 20.10 -16.19 0.46
C LEU A 31 21.00 -14.98 0.18
N SER A 32 21.55 -14.36 1.24
CA SER A 32 22.47 -13.24 1.07
C SER A 32 23.72 -13.63 0.29
N LEU A 33 24.28 -14.82 0.55
CA LEU A 33 25.42 -15.35 -0.18
C LEU A 33 25.07 -15.59 -1.66
N SER A 34 23.88 -16.12 -1.94
CA SER A 34 23.38 -16.33 -3.30
C SER A 34 23.18 -15.01 -4.05
N MET A 35 22.66 -13.99 -3.37
CA MET A 35 22.54 -12.63 -3.92
C MET A 35 23.92 -12.05 -4.25
N GLU A 36 24.88 -12.20 -3.34
CA GLU A 36 26.25 -11.72 -3.51
C GLU A 36 26.93 -12.41 -4.70
N PHE A 37 26.77 -13.72 -4.81
CA PHE A 37 27.27 -14.52 -5.93
C PHE A 37 26.65 -14.10 -7.25
N THR A 38 25.34 -13.83 -7.28
CA THR A 38 24.65 -13.36 -8.50
C THR A 38 25.12 -11.96 -8.90
N GLN A 39 25.48 -11.12 -7.94
CA GLN A 39 25.97 -9.77 -8.21
C GLN A 39 27.35 -9.74 -8.88
N ILE A 40 28.13 -10.83 -8.83
CA ILE A 40 29.38 -10.96 -9.59
C ILE A 40 29.15 -10.79 -11.10
N TYR A 41 27.98 -11.21 -11.59
CA TYR A 41 27.63 -11.12 -13.01
C TYR A 41 27.12 -9.74 -13.44
N LEU A 42 27.02 -8.77 -12.52
CA LEU A 42 26.61 -7.39 -12.82
C LEU A 42 27.84 -6.51 -13.10
N PRO A 43 28.01 -5.94 -14.31
CA PRO A 43 29.22 -5.25 -14.76
C PRO A 43 29.68 -4.04 -13.91
N ARG A 44 28.86 -3.57 -12.97
CA ARG A 44 29.13 -2.39 -12.12
C ARG A 44 29.00 -2.64 -10.62
N ARG A 45 28.89 -3.89 -10.15
CA ARG A 45 28.84 -4.18 -8.71
C ARG A 45 30.06 -4.98 -8.25
N VAL A 46 30.73 -4.45 -7.23
CA VAL A 46 31.76 -5.16 -6.48
C VAL A 46 31.08 -5.88 -5.32
N PRO A 47 31.25 -7.20 -5.20
CA PRO A 47 30.72 -7.92 -4.06
C PRO A 47 31.29 -7.40 -2.73
N SER A 48 30.46 -7.26 -1.70
CA SER A 48 30.81 -6.71 -0.39
C SER A 48 30.54 -7.72 0.73
N ASN A 49 31.60 -8.09 1.46
CA ASN A 49 31.48 -8.87 2.71
C ASN A 49 30.61 -8.15 3.76
N MET A 50 30.51 -6.82 3.68
CA MET A 50 29.68 -6.03 4.57
C MET A 50 28.19 -6.29 4.33
N ASP A 51 27.78 -6.48 3.07
CA ASP A 51 26.38 -6.75 2.73
C ASP A 51 25.99 -8.14 3.26
N LEU A 52 26.86 -9.14 3.09
CA LEU A 52 26.68 -10.47 3.68
C LEU A 52 26.56 -10.41 5.20
N LEU A 53 27.45 -9.69 5.88
CA LEU A 53 27.44 -9.54 7.34
C LEU A 53 26.16 -8.85 7.83
N LEU A 54 25.79 -7.72 7.23
CA LEU A 54 24.61 -6.94 7.60
C LEU A 54 23.30 -7.69 7.34
N ASN A 55 23.19 -8.39 6.21
CA ASN A 55 22.02 -9.21 5.90
C ASN A 55 21.89 -10.41 6.84
N SER A 56 23.00 -11.08 7.16
CA SER A 56 23.03 -12.22 8.08
C SER A 56 22.69 -11.78 9.51
N ALA A 57 23.35 -10.73 10.01
CA ALA A 57 23.06 -10.14 11.32
C ALA A 57 21.61 -9.65 11.39
N GLY A 58 21.13 -9.00 10.32
CA GLY A 58 19.75 -8.58 10.20
C GLY A 58 18.77 -9.75 10.19
N THR A 59 19.13 -10.89 9.60
CA THR A 59 18.30 -12.09 9.66
C THR A 59 18.24 -12.65 11.07
N LEU A 60 19.38 -12.72 11.77
CA LEU A 60 19.47 -13.19 13.15
C LEU A 60 18.62 -12.35 14.10
N VAL A 61 18.79 -11.02 14.08
CA VAL A 61 18.04 -10.11 14.94
C VAL A 61 16.54 -10.20 14.66
N GLY A 62 16.13 -10.30 13.38
CA GLY A 62 14.74 -10.54 13.01
C GLY A 62 14.19 -11.84 13.61
N ALA A 63 14.94 -12.94 13.50
CA ALA A 63 14.55 -14.23 14.04
C ALA A 63 14.46 -14.22 15.58
N LEU A 64 15.41 -13.57 16.26
CA LEU A 64 15.40 -13.39 17.72
C LEU A 64 14.21 -12.55 18.18
N LEU A 65 13.87 -11.48 17.45
CA LEU A 65 12.68 -10.67 17.73
C LEU A 65 11.39 -11.51 17.63
N ALA A 66 11.27 -12.37 16.62
CA ALA A 66 10.12 -13.27 16.50
C ALA A 66 10.02 -14.23 17.69
N ALA A 67 11.15 -14.85 18.08
CA ALA A 67 11.22 -15.73 19.24
C ALA A 67 10.90 -15.01 20.55
N LEU A 68 11.36 -13.77 20.72
CA LEU A 68 11.05 -12.95 21.88
C LEU A 68 9.55 -12.62 21.95
N LEU A 69 8.93 -12.23 20.83
CA LEU A 69 7.49 -11.95 20.78
C LEU A 69 6.64 -13.20 21.06
N GLU A 70 7.08 -14.38 20.62
CA GLU A 70 6.43 -15.65 20.95
C GLU A 70 6.54 -15.94 22.44
N LYS A 71 7.75 -15.81 23.02
CA LYS A 71 8.00 -16.03 24.45
C LYS A 71 7.19 -15.07 25.33
N LEU A 72 7.03 -13.81 24.91
CA LEU A 72 6.19 -12.81 25.59
C LEU A 72 4.69 -13.02 25.35
N GLY A 73 4.27 -14.07 24.64
CA GLY A 73 2.88 -14.35 24.31
C GLY A 73 2.21 -13.26 23.48
N ALA A 74 2.99 -12.42 22.77
CA ALA A 74 2.44 -11.38 21.91
C ALA A 74 1.67 -11.99 20.73
N ILE A 75 2.15 -13.12 20.21
CA ILE A 75 1.52 -13.83 19.09
C ILE A 75 0.19 -14.48 19.51
N SER A 76 0.11 -15.06 20.71
CA SER A 76 -1.15 -15.61 21.24
C SER A 76 -2.16 -14.49 21.55
N ARG A 77 -1.71 -13.36 22.12
CA ARG A 77 -2.52 -12.15 22.30
C ARG A 77 -3.04 -11.60 20.99
N TRP A 78 -2.19 -11.57 19.95
CA TRP A 78 -2.57 -11.17 18.61
C TRP A 78 -3.62 -12.11 17.99
N SER A 79 -3.47 -13.44 18.17
CA SER A 79 -4.49 -14.39 17.68
C SER A 79 -5.85 -14.14 18.33
N ARG A 80 -5.88 -13.97 19.66
CA ARG A 80 -7.12 -13.65 20.40
C ARG A 80 -7.71 -12.32 19.98
N PHE A 81 -6.88 -11.29 19.79
CA PHE A 81 -7.32 -10.00 19.27
C PHE A 81 -7.97 -10.16 17.89
N ARG A 82 -7.29 -10.86 16.97
CA ARG A 82 -7.77 -11.09 15.61
C ARG A 82 -9.08 -11.88 15.60
N GLU A 83 -9.17 -12.94 16.39
CA GLU A 83 -10.36 -13.77 16.55
C GLU A 83 -11.53 -12.99 17.14
N ARG A 84 -11.28 -12.00 18.02
CA ARG A 84 -12.33 -11.14 18.55
C ARG A 84 -12.78 -10.12 17.52
N TRP A 85 -11.85 -9.41 16.88
CA TRP A 85 -12.14 -8.27 16.01
C TRP A 85 -12.64 -8.66 14.61
N PHE A 86 -12.03 -9.68 14.00
CA PHE A 86 -12.20 -9.98 12.58
C PHE A 86 -12.86 -11.34 12.32
N VAL A 87 -13.53 -11.44 11.17
CA VAL A 87 -14.10 -12.69 10.65
C VAL A 87 -13.03 -13.72 10.27
N PRO A 88 -13.39 -15.02 10.16
CA PRO A 88 -12.52 -16.03 9.54
C PRO A 88 -12.05 -15.59 8.14
N HIS A 89 -10.84 -15.99 7.74
CA HIS A 89 -10.21 -15.66 6.45
C HIS A 89 -9.98 -14.16 6.15
N ALA A 90 -9.85 -13.31 7.18
CA ALA A 90 -9.55 -11.88 7.01
C ALA A 90 -8.12 -11.53 6.52
N ARG A 91 -7.26 -12.52 6.27
CA ARG A 91 -5.81 -12.31 6.03
C ARG A 91 -5.53 -11.35 4.86
N GLY A 92 -6.20 -11.53 3.72
CA GLY A 92 -6.00 -10.68 2.54
C GLY A 92 -6.33 -9.22 2.80
N ALA A 93 -7.49 -8.94 3.40
CA ALA A 93 -7.85 -7.57 3.78
C ALA A 93 -6.86 -6.97 4.78
N LEU A 94 -6.41 -7.73 5.78
CA LEU A 94 -5.45 -7.23 6.77
C LEU A 94 -4.11 -6.86 6.12
N VAL A 95 -3.64 -7.64 5.15
CA VAL A 95 -2.42 -7.31 4.39
C VAL A 95 -2.64 -6.04 3.58
N LEU A 96 -3.73 -5.95 2.83
CA LEU A 96 -4.06 -4.73 2.06
C LEU A 96 -4.16 -3.50 2.97
N LEU A 97 -4.85 -3.61 4.10
CA LEU A 97 -4.96 -2.51 5.07
C LEU A 97 -3.62 -2.12 5.70
N ALA A 98 -2.72 -3.07 5.91
CA ALA A 98 -1.37 -2.78 6.42
C ALA A 98 -0.47 -2.16 5.36
N VAL A 99 -0.68 -2.47 4.08
CA VAL A 99 0.06 -1.92 2.95
C VAL A 99 -0.44 -0.52 2.56
N TRP A 100 -1.72 -0.21 2.79
CA TRP A 100 -2.32 1.07 2.40
C TRP A 100 -1.55 2.31 2.91
N PRO A 101 -1.15 2.42 4.20
CA PRO A 101 -0.35 3.55 4.65
C PRO A 101 1.01 3.61 3.94
N LEU A 102 1.63 2.46 3.63
CA LEU A 102 2.90 2.44 2.90
C LEU A 102 2.73 2.93 1.46
N ALA A 103 1.57 2.69 0.86
CA ALA A 103 1.21 3.22 -0.46
C ALA A 103 1.04 4.75 -0.44
N LEU A 104 0.60 5.34 0.68
CA LEU A 104 0.51 6.79 0.87
C LEU A 104 1.87 7.49 1.03
N LEU A 105 2.96 6.74 1.26
CA LEU A 105 4.32 7.30 1.28
C LEU A 105 4.78 7.78 -0.10
N PHE A 106 4.05 7.43 -1.15
CA PHE A 106 4.23 7.98 -2.47
C PHE A 106 3.55 9.35 -2.57
N PRO A 107 4.28 10.43 -2.96
CA PRO A 107 3.70 11.74 -3.15
C PRO A 107 2.82 11.74 -4.42
N ALA A 108 1.55 11.34 -4.27
CA ALA A 108 0.57 11.36 -5.34
C ALA A 108 0.17 12.80 -5.71
N SER A 109 -0.29 12.98 -6.95
CA SER A 109 -0.76 14.29 -7.47
C SER A 109 -1.99 14.81 -6.71
N VAL A 110 -2.82 13.90 -6.20
CA VAL A 110 -3.97 14.17 -5.34
C VAL A 110 -3.79 13.39 -4.03
N PRO A 111 -3.93 14.03 -2.85
CA PRO A 111 -3.86 13.33 -1.57
C PRO A 111 -4.83 12.15 -1.54
N PHE A 112 -4.40 11.00 -1.01
CA PHE A 112 -5.17 9.74 -0.98
C PHE A 112 -5.55 9.16 -2.35
N GLY A 113 -5.11 9.76 -3.46
CA GLY A 113 -5.36 9.28 -4.82
C GLY A 113 -4.39 8.17 -5.20
N LEU A 114 -4.80 6.91 -5.05
CA LEU A 114 -3.99 5.73 -5.41
C LEU A 114 -4.47 5.12 -6.72
N GLY A 115 -3.55 4.61 -7.55
CA GLY A 115 -3.88 3.89 -8.79
C GLY A 115 -3.82 4.71 -10.09
N GLN A 116 -3.18 5.88 -10.08
CA GLN A 116 -2.85 6.64 -11.30
C GLN A 116 -1.74 5.93 -12.09
N THR A 117 -2.14 5.03 -13.00
CA THR A 117 -1.20 4.20 -13.78
C THR A 117 -1.25 4.50 -15.28
N TRP A 118 -2.37 5.01 -15.78
CA TRP A 118 -2.60 5.19 -17.21
C TRP A 118 -1.58 6.12 -17.86
N GLU A 119 -1.42 7.35 -17.36
CA GLU A 119 -0.50 8.36 -17.91
C GLU A 119 0.95 7.83 -18.06
N ARG A 120 1.45 7.10 -17.05
CA ARG A 120 2.80 6.53 -17.10
C ARG A 120 2.91 5.37 -18.09
N THR A 121 1.85 4.57 -18.18
CA THR A 121 1.78 3.45 -19.11
C THR A 121 1.72 3.99 -20.54
N GLU A 122 0.93 5.03 -20.78
CA GLU A 122 0.86 5.75 -22.05
C GLU A 122 2.23 6.35 -22.41
N MET A 123 2.88 7.11 -21.52
CA MET A 123 4.22 7.64 -21.78
C MET A 123 5.25 6.55 -22.14
N ALA A 124 5.25 5.43 -21.40
CA ALA A 124 6.17 4.32 -21.65
C ALA A 124 5.87 3.61 -22.98
N LEU A 125 4.59 3.42 -23.31
CA LEU A 125 4.18 2.84 -24.59
C LEU A 125 4.54 3.78 -25.74
N THR A 126 4.30 5.08 -25.61
CA THR A 126 4.68 6.10 -26.61
C THR A 126 6.19 6.12 -26.84
N GLU A 127 7.00 6.04 -25.78
CA GLU A 127 8.45 5.93 -25.90
C GLU A 127 8.87 4.64 -26.62
N TRP A 128 8.30 3.49 -26.24
CA TRP A 128 8.63 2.20 -26.85
C TRP A 128 8.20 2.06 -28.31
N PHE A 129 7.08 2.69 -28.68
CA PHE A 129 6.53 2.62 -30.03
C PHE A 129 6.90 3.83 -30.91
N SER A 130 7.66 4.81 -30.38
CA SER A 130 8.03 6.05 -31.08
C SER A 130 8.64 5.82 -32.47
N ASP A 131 9.44 4.76 -32.63
CA ASP A 131 10.09 4.40 -33.90
C ASP A 131 9.34 3.28 -34.67
N THR A 132 8.07 3.05 -34.38
CA THR A 132 7.28 1.95 -34.97
C THR A 132 5.97 2.44 -35.58
N PRO A 133 5.44 1.76 -36.62
CA PRO A 133 4.13 2.09 -37.18
C PRO A 133 2.97 1.84 -36.21
N PHE A 134 3.21 1.16 -35.09
CA PHE A 134 2.20 0.88 -34.06
C PHE A 134 1.88 2.11 -33.19
N ILE A 135 2.64 3.21 -33.32
CA ILE A 135 2.36 4.46 -32.61
C ILE A 135 0.96 5.01 -32.93
N GLU A 136 0.47 4.80 -34.16
CA GLU A 136 -0.87 5.23 -34.59
C GLU A 136 -2.00 4.40 -33.94
N TRP A 137 -1.68 3.25 -33.34
CA TRP A 137 -2.66 2.42 -32.62
C TRP A 137 -2.81 2.82 -31.16
N LEU A 138 -1.92 3.67 -30.64
CA LEU A 138 -2.06 4.24 -29.31
C LEU A 138 -3.20 5.27 -29.33
N PRO A 139 -4.16 5.19 -28.39
CA PRO A 139 -5.16 6.23 -28.26
C PRO A 139 -4.45 7.53 -27.89
N VAL A 140 -4.52 8.52 -28.77
CA VAL A 140 -4.01 9.88 -28.52
C VAL A 140 -5.01 10.57 -27.59
N LEU A 141 -4.61 10.87 -26.35
CA LEU A 141 -5.34 11.86 -25.55
C LEU A 141 -4.92 13.27 -26.04
N ASP A 142 -5.74 13.87 -26.90
CA ASP A 142 -5.61 15.27 -27.33
C ASP A 142 -6.03 16.28 -26.24
N ASP A 143 -6.43 15.80 -25.06
CA ASP A 143 -6.93 16.67 -24.00
C ASP A 143 -5.77 17.42 -23.33
N ALA A 144 -5.81 18.75 -23.47
CA ALA A 144 -4.96 19.66 -22.73
C ALA A 144 -5.01 19.29 -21.24
N LEU A 145 -3.83 19.08 -20.64
CA LEU A 145 -3.61 18.55 -19.31
C LEU A 145 -4.18 19.48 -18.22
N GLU A 146 -5.49 19.49 -18.04
CA GLU A 146 -6.15 20.29 -17.00
C GLU A 146 -6.05 19.56 -15.65
N PRO A 147 -5.58 20.26 -14.59
CA PRO A 147 -5.63 19.72 -13.24
C PRO A 147 -7.06 19.29 -12.89
N LEU A 148 -7.14 18.23 -12.08
CA LEU A 148 -8.42 17.73 -11.59
C LEU A 148 -9.25 18.88 -10.99
N SER A 149 -10.50 19.03 -11.44
CA SER A 149 -11.38 20.08 -10.93
C SER A 149 -11.51 19.99 -9.39
N PRO A 150 -11.80 21.09 -8.67
CA PRO A 150 -11.97 21.05 -7.21
C PRO A 150 -12.99 20.00 -6.74
N GLY A 151 -14.05 19.78 -7.52
CA GLY A 151 -15.04 18.73 -7.24
C GLY A 151 -14.48 17.31 -7.44
N GLY A 152 -13.63 17.12 -8.47
CA GLY A 152 -12.90 15.88 -8.68
C GLY A 152 -11.91 15.59 -7.55
N GLU A 153 -11.12 16.58 -7.11
CA GLU A 153 -10.17 16.41 -6.00
C GLU A 153 -10.90 16.01 -4.71
N LEU A 154 -11.99 16.69 -4.39
CA LEU A 154 -12.84 16.35 -3.24
C LEU A 154 -13.35 14.91 -3.32
N MET A 155 -13.88 14.49 -4.48
CA MET A 155 -14.39 13.14 -4.69
C MET A 155 -13.27 12.09 -4.57
N ALA A 156 -12.10 12.36 -5.15
CA ALA A 156 -10.94 11.49 -5.08
C ALA A 156 -10.48 11.28 -3.63
N VAL A 157 -10.34 12.36 -2.84
CA VAL A 157 -9.95 12.30 -1.43
C VAL A 157 -11.02 11.58 -0.59
N MET A 158 -12.30 11.89 -0.81
CA MET A 158 -13.42 11.25 -0.13
C MET A 158 -13.41 9.73 -0.34
N LEU A 159 -13.25 9.29 -1.59
CA LEU A 159 -13.17 7.88 -1.94
C LEU A 159 -11.87 7.24 -1.39
N GLY A 160 -10.75 7.95 -1.48
CA GLY A 160 -9.44 7.47 -1.03
C GLY A 160 -9.39 7.11 0.46
N ILE A 161 -10.12 7.84 1.32
CA ILE A 161 -10.28 7.49 2.74
C ILE A 161 -11.41 6.48 2.99
N LEU A 162 -12.48 6.50 2.17
CA LEU A 162 -13.63 5.62 2.32
C LEU A 162 -13.30 4.16 1.95
N ILE A 163 -12.50 3.93 0.91
CA ILE A 163 -12.13 2.60 0.40
C ILE A 163 -11.48 1.71 1.48
N PRO A 164 -10.40 2.12 2.20
CA PRO A 164 -9.83 1.32 3.26
C PRO A 164 -10.81 1.10 4.43
N CYS A 165 -11.70 2.08 4.71
CA CYS A 165 -12.76 1.91 5.71
C CYS A 165 -13.71 0.77 5.31
N LEU A 166 -14.26 0.79 4.09
CA LEU A 166 -15.15 -0.25 3.58
C LEU A 166 -14.46 -1.62 3.52
N LEU A 167 -13.17 -1.67 3.13
CA LEU A 167 -12.37 -2.89 3.14
C LEU A 167 -12.26 -3.48 4.56
N GLY A 168 -12.02 -2.63 5.57
CA GLY A 168 -12.06 -3.01 6.98
C GLY A 168 -13.44 -3.49 7.42
N TYR A 169 -14.51 -2.83 7.00
CA TYR A 169 -15.88 -3.20 7.39
C TYR A 169 -16.28 -4.57 6.85
N CYS A 170 -15.72 -4.98 5.71
CA CYS A 170 -15.91 -6.32 5.18
C CYS A 170 -15.32 -7.39 6.12
N VAL A 171 -14.32 -7.09 6.96
CA VAL A 171 -13.70 -8.05 7.89
C VAL A 171 -14.02 -7.81 9.37
N ILE A 172 -14.38 -6.61 9.79
CA ILE A 172 -14.65 -6.28 11.21
C ILE A 172 -16.08 -6.68 11.58
N ARG A 173 -16.23 -7.29 12.77
CA ARG A 173 -17.52 -7.85 13.20
C ARG A 173 -18.54 -6.82 13.68
N SER A 174 -18.17 -5.92 14.58
CA SER A 174 -19.12 -5.04 15.28
C SER A 174 -19.10 -3.60 14.74
N PRO A 175 -20.25 -2.91 14.72
CA PRO A 175 -20.33 -1.53 14.24
C PRO A 175 -19.50 -0.55 15.08
N GLY A 176 -19.47 -0.71 16.40
CA GLY A 176 -18.61 0.12 17.26
C GLY A 176 -17.12 -0.01 16.95
N ARG A 177 -16.65 -1.23 16.63
CA ARG A 177 -15.24 -1.43 16.22
C ARG A 177 -14.95 -0.89 14.83
N ARG A 178 -15.95 -0.89 13.93
CA ARG A 178 -15.85 -0.24 12.62
C ARG A 178 -15.71 1.27 12.75
N ALA A 179 -16.46 1.90 13.66
CA ALA A 179 -16.31 3.33 13.95
C ALA A 179 -14.91 3.66 14.48
N ILE A 180 -14.42 2.90 15.48
CA ILE A 180 -13.03 3.06 15.98
C ILE A 180 -12.02 2.87 14.86
N PHE A 181 -12.20 1.84 14.03
CA PHE A 181 -11.32 1.57 12.91
C PHE A 181 -11.27 2.75 11.92
N THR A 182 -12.40 3.35 11.58
CA THR A 182 -12.44 4.54 10.72
C THR A 182 -11.67 5.72 11.28
N LEU A 183 -11.79 5.98 12.58
CA LEU A 183 -11.01 7.03 13.24
C LEU A 183 -9.50 6.73 13.17
N VAL A 184 -9.11 5.48 13.42
CA VAL A 184 -7.71 5.05 13.31
C VAL A 184 -7.21 5.18 11.87
N THR A 185 -7.99 4.77 10.87
CA THR A 185 -7.65 4.90 9.45
C THR A 185 -7.45 6.37 9.06
N ALA A 186 -8.31 7.27 9.53
CA ALA A 186 -8.17 8.70 9.31
C ALA A 186 -6.88 9.26 9.92
N VAL A 187 -6.62 8.97 11.20
CA VAL A 187 -5.38 9.41 11.87
C VAL A 187 -4.15 8.90 11.14
N VAL A 188 -4.10 7.60 10.83
CA VAL A 188 -2.97 6.99 10.12
C VAL A 188 -2.80 7.62 8.74
N GLY A 189 -3.88 7.79 7.98
CA GLY A 189 -3.85 8.40 6.66
C GLY A 189 -3.32 9.83 6.68
N VAL A 190 -3.85 10.67 7.58
CA VAL A 190 -3.42 12.06 7.76
C VAL A 190 -1.95 12.11 8.20
N SER A 191 -1.55 11.32 9.19
CA SER A 191 -0.18 11.30 9.70
C SER A 191 0.83 10.85 8.64
N VAL A 192 0.49 9.82 7.85
CA VAL A 192 1.41 9.32 6.82
C VAL A 192 1.46 10.26 5.62
N THR A 193 0.35 10.90 5.23
CA THR A 193 0.35 11.92 4.18
C THR A 193 1.18 13.14 4.62
N ALA A 194 1.00 13.61 5.86
CA ALA A 194 1.81 14.68 6.42
C ALA A 194 3.30 14.31 6.52
N LEU A 195 3.62 13.06 6.92
CA LEU A 195 4.99 12.55 6.91
C LEU A 195 5.56 12.53 5.49
N THR A 196 4.75 12.18 4.49
CA THR A 196 5.17 12.18 3.08
C THR A 196 5.54 13.58 2.65
N PHE A 197 4.70 14.59 2.91
CA PHE A 197 5.00 15.99 2.59
C PHE A 197 6.19 16.53 3.40
N LEU A 198 6.31 16.17 4.68
CA LEU A 198 7.43 16.51 5.55
C LEU A 198 8.76 15.99 4.98
N LEU A 199 8.79 14.71 4.59
CA LEU A 199 9.94 14.11 3.94
C LEU A 199 10.14 14.69 2.54
N SER A 200 9.05 15.15 1.90
CA SER A 200 9.04 15.61 0.52
C SER A 200 9.62 17.00 0.30
N TYR A 201 9.16 17.93 1.12
CA TYR A 201 9.35 19.37 0.95
C TYR A 201 9.86 20.03 2.24
N GLY A 202 10.09 19.24 3.28
CA GLY A 202 10.60 19.71 4.57
C GLY A 202 9.51 20.07 5.60
N PRO A 203 9.91 20.40 6.85
CA PRO A 203 8.99 20.60 7.97
C PRO A 203 7.95 21.69 7.83
N ALA A 204 8.29 22.78 7.15
CA ALA A 204 7.35 23.89 6.94
C ALA A 204 6.15 23.50 6.06
N HIS A 205 6.34 22.55 5.14
CA HIS A 205 5.35 22.21 4.10
C HIS A 205 4.54 20.93 4.46
N ALA A 206 4.72 20.37 5.66
CA ALA A 206 4.10 19.10 6.09
C ALA A 206 2.56 19.10 6.05
N TRP A 207 1.93 20.28 6.04
CA TRP A 207 0.48 20.46 6.08
C TRP A 207 -0.11 21.13 4.83
N GLU A 208 0.71 21.43 3.82
CA GLU A 208 0.27 22.19 2.64
C GLU A 208 -0.68 21.41 1.72
N TRP A 209 -0.67 20.09 1.83
CA TRP A 209 -1.60 19.22 1.12
C TRP A 209 -3.08 19.40 1.54
N GLN A 210 -3.36 20.12 2.63
CA GLN A 210 -4.71 20.36 3.14
C GLN A 210 -5.44 21.52 2.42
N SER A 211 -5.60 21.39 1.10
CA SER A 211 -6.45 22.27 0.30
C SER A 211 -7.90 22.28 0.82
N VAL A 212 -8.70 23.28 0.41
CA VAL A 212 -10.14 23.31 0.76
C VAL A 212 -10.87 22.04 0.26
N PRO A 213 -10.73 21.61 -1.01
CA PRO A 213 -11.31 20.35 -1.48
C PRO A 213 -10.89 19.13 -0.66
N THR A 214 -9.60 19.03 -0.32
CA THR A 214 -9.07 17.91 0.46
C THR A 214 -9.67 17.84 1.86
N ARG A 215 -9.78 18.97 2.57
CA ARG A 215 -10.39 18.99 3.93
C ARG A 215 -11.87 18.60 3.91
N ILE A 216 -12.61 19.09 2.92
CA ILE A 216 -14.03 18.74 2.75
C ILE A 216 -14.15 17.26 2.37
N GLY A 217 -13.35 16.78 1.43
CA GLY A 217 -13.32 15.38 1.01
C GLY A 217 -13.02 14.42 2.16
N LEU A 218 -12.04 14.75 3.02
CA LEU A 218 -11.74 13.98 4.22
C LEU A 218 -12.94 13.95 5.20
N GLY A 219 -13.53 15.10 5.49
CA GLY A 219 -14.69 15.19 6.38
C GLY A 219 -15.89 14.41 5.86
N LEU A 220 -16.20 14.53 4.57
CA LEU A 220 -17.27 13.77 3.91
C LEU A 220 -16.96 12.27 3.88
N GLY A 221 -15.73 11.88 3.58
CA GLY A 221 -15.34 10.47 3.53
C GLY A 221 -15.46 9.80 4.90
N MET A 222 -15.08 10.51 5.97
CA MET A 222 -15.24 10.03 7.35
C MET A 222 -16.71 9.95 7.77
N THR A 223 -17.52 10.98 7.49
CA THR A 223 -18.94 11.00 7.85
C THR A 223 -19.70 9.90 7.11
N VAL A 224 -19.46 9.73 5.81
CA VAL A 224 -20.01 8.63 5.02
C VAL A 224 -19.55 7.28 5.57
N ALA A 225 -18.26 7.09 5.85
CA ALA A 225 -17.77 5.85 6.44
C ALA A 225 -18.48 5.52 7.76
N LEU A 226 -18.60 6.47 8.68
CA LEU A 226 -19.29 6.29 9.96
C LEU A 226 -20.77 5.95 9.77
N ALA A 227 -21.47 6.60 8.84
CA ALA A 227 -22.86 6.28 8.52
C ALA A 227 -23.02 4.85 7.98
N LEU A 228 -22.03 4.37 7.20
CA LEU A 228 -22.02 3.02 6.64
C LEU A 228 -21.52 1.94 7.63
N ALA A 229 -21.09 2.31 8.85
CA ALA A 229 -20.52 1.37 9.82
C ALA A 229 -21.50 0.25 10.25
N ALA A 230 -22.81 0.54 10.22
CA ALA A 230 -23.86 -0.42 10.57
C ALA A 230 -24.26 -1.34 9.40
N LEU A 231 -23.83 -1.06 8.17
CA LEU A 231 -24.26 -1.84 7.01
C LEU A 231 -23.82 -3.31 7.07
N PRO A 232 -24.61 -4.22 6.46
CA PRO A 232 -24.19 -5.60 6.32
C PRO A 232 -22.94 -5.68 5.45
N ARG A 233 -22.08 -6.66 5.74
CA ARG A 233 -20.78 -6.84 5.04
C ARG A 233 -20.94 -6.96 3.51
N ARG A 234 -22.06 -7.49 3.03
CA ARG A 234 -22.36 -7.62 1.59
C ARG A 234 -22.55 -6.24 0.95
N ALA A 235 -23.31 -5.36 1.58
CA ALA A 235 -23.47 -3.98 1.12
C ALA A 235 -22.12 -3.23 1.14
N CYS A 236 -21.31 -3.41 2.20
CA CYS A 236 -19.96 -2.82 2.22
C CYS A 236 -19.08 -3.30 1.06
N ALA A 237 -19.16 -4.59 0.69
CA ALA A 237 -18.37 -5.14 -0.42
C ALA A 237 -18.83 -4.58 -1.77
N ALA A 238 -20.14 -4.47 -2.01
CA ALA A 238 -20.68 -3.86 -3.22
C ALA A 238 -20.32 -2.37 -3.34
N LEU A 239 -20.47 -1.62 -2.25
CA LEU A 239 -20.07 -0.21 -2.18
C LEU A 239 -18.56 -0.05 -2.36
N LEU A 240 -17.75 -0.98 -1.85
CA LEU A 240 -16.31 -0.96 -2.04
C LEU A 240 -15.91 -1.18 -3.50
N LEU A 241 -16.56 -2.12 -4.21
CA LEU A 241 -16.34 -2.31 -5.65
C LEU A 241 -16.70 -1.04 -6.43
N LEU A 242 -17.87 -0.47 -6.16
CA LEU A 242 -18.31 0.77 -6.80
C LEU A 242 -17.32 1.91 -6.52
N ALA A 243 -16.94 2.11 -5.25
CA ALA A 243 -16.01 3.14 -4.83
C ALA A 243 -14.64 2.99 -5.52
N LEU A 244 -14.12 1.75 -5.62
CA LEU A 244 -12.87 1.47 -6.33
C LEU A 244 -12.98 1.78 -7.83
N MET A 245 -14.07 1.38 -8.48
CA MET A 245 -14.28 1.67 -9.91
C MET A 245 -14.35 3.17 -10.17
N VAL A 246 -15.15 3.91 -9.39
CA VAL A 246 -15.28 5.36 -9.52
C VAL A 246 -13.95 6.06 -9.22
N HIS A 247 -13.24 5.65 -8.16
CA HIS A 247 -11.96 6.24 -7.78
C HIS A 247 -10.90 6.03 -8.86
N LEU A 248 -10.77 4.80 -9.39
CA LEU A 248 -9.83 4.49 -10.46
C LEU A 248 -10.17 5.20 -11.77
N ASN A 249 -11.46 5.26 -12.13
CA ASN A 249 -11.92 5.96 -13.31
C ASN A 249 -11.62 7.47 -13.23
N LEU A 250 -11.96 8.09 -12.09
CA LEU A 250 -11.68 9.51 -11.83
C LEU A 250 -10.18 9.82 -11.89
N LEU A 251 -9.36 8.98 -11.26
CA LEU A 251 -7.92 9.20 -11.19
C LEU A 251 -7.18 8.90 -12.48
N ASN A 252 -7.63 7.94 -13.29
CA ASN A 252 -6.99 7.61 -14.56
C ASN A 252 -7.50 8.45 -15.75
N GLN A 253 -8.63 9.14 -15.60
CA GLN A 253 -9.07 10.17 -16.57
C GLN A 253 -8.42 11.53 -16.32
N ALA A 254 -7.96 11.78 -15.09
CA ALA A 254 -7.34 13.05 -14.74
C ALA A 254 -5.82 12.97 -14.95
N PRO A 255 -5.25 13.82 -15.81
CA PRO A 255 -3.80 13.87 -15.94
C PRO A 255 -3.15 14.32 -14.62
N ALA A 256 -1.99 13.77 -14.29
CA ALA A 256 -1.23 14.28 -13.16
C ALA A 256 -0.87 15.74 -13.46
N SER A 257 -1.16 16.63 -12.50
CA SER A 257 -0.90 18.06 -12.66
C SER A 257 0.56 18.33 -13.05
N ALA A 258 0.84 19.40 -13.79
CA ALA A 258 2.22 19.81 -14.10
C ALA A 258 3.12 19.92 -12.84
N TYR A 259 2.50 20.18 -11.68
CA TYR A 259 3.14 20.18 -10.37
C TYR A 259 3.67 18.80 -9.94
N PHE A 260 2.99 17.71 -10.31
CA PHE A 260 3.45 16.34 -10.10
C PHE A 260 4.70 16.04 -10.93
N ALA A 261 4.74 16.41 -12.21
CA ALA A 261 5.92 16.21 -13.05
C ALA A 261 7.16 16.98 -12.55
N GLN A 262 6.97 18.20 -12.03
CA GLN A 262 8.06 19.00 -11.47
C GLN A 262 8.53 18.50 -10.10
N THR A 263 7.58 18.11 -9.23
CA THR A 263 7.88 17.46 -7.94
C THR A 263 8.65 16.16 -8.16
N LEU A 264 8.19 15.34 -9.11
CA LEU A 264 8.80 14.07 -9.46
C LEU A 264 10.23 14.24 -9.93
N ARG A 265 10.51 15.20 -10.82
CA ARG A 265 11.87 15.48 -11.30
C ARG A 265 12.81 15.94 -10.18
N ALA A 266 12.32 16.76 -9.24
CA ALA A 266 13.09 17.16 -8.07
C ALA A 266 13.36 15.97 -7.10
N TRP A 267 12.45 15.00 -7.08
CA TRP A 267 12.49 13.81 -6.21
C TRP A 267 13.31 12.64 -6.78
N GLU A 268 13.19 12.37 -8.08
CA GLU A 268 13.97 11.36 -8.82
C GLU A 268 15.46 11.73 -8.88
N GLN A 269 15.80 13.02 -8.75
CA GLN A 269 17.20 13.48 -8.62
C GLN A 269 17.69 13.53 -7.16
N GLY A 270 16.81 13.28 -6.18
CA GLY A 270 17.08 13.36 -4.74
C GLY A 270 17.64 12.08 -4.11
N ARG A 271 17.95 12.16 -2.81
CA ARG A 271 18.67 11.13 -2.02
C ARG A 271 17.90 9.80 -1.81
N PHE A 272 16.68 9.66 -2.31
CA PHE A 272 15.74 8.56 -1.96
C PHE A 272 15.21 7.71 -3.13
N ILE A 273 15.87 7.73 -4.30
CA ILE A 273 15.48 6.99 -5.53
C ILE A 273 15.04 5.54 -5.26
N ARG A 274 15.74 4.81 -4.37
CA ARG A 274 15.45 3.38 -4.09
C ARG A 274 14.21 3.15 -3.23
N PHE A 275 13.89 4.07 -2.31
CA PHE A 275 12.68 3.96 -1.46
C PHE A 275 11.43 4.34 -2.25
N TYR A 276 11.58 5.26 -3.20
CA TYR A 276 10.53 5.75 -4.07
C TYR A 276 9.90 4.65 -4.93
N GLY A 277 10.72 3.83 -5.59
CA GLY A 277 10.21 2.79 -6.49
C GLY A 277 9.24 1.82 -5.82
N VAL A 278 9.53 1.37 -4.59
CA VAL A 278 8.62 0.44 -3.88
C VAL A 278 7.32 1.15 -3.49
N ALA A 279 7.40 2.33 -2.87
CA ALA A 279 6.20 3.08 -2.48
C ALA A 279 5.31 3.42 -3.69
N GLN A 280 5.93 3.77 -4.82
CA GLN A 280 5.28 3.98 -6.11
C GLN A 280 4.53 2.75 -6.59
N TRP A 281 5.20 1.59 -6.66
CA TRP A 281 4.57 0.34 -7.05
C TRP A 281 3.41 -0.04 -6.12
N LEU A 282 3.56 0.20 -4.82
CA LEU A 282 2.48 0.01 -3.86
C LEU A 282 1.31 0.94 -4.15
N GLY A 283 1.56 2.25 -4.37
CA GLY A 283 0.53 3.23 -4.72
C GLY A 283 -0.24 2.89 -6.00
N TRP A 284 0.44 2.30 -6.97
CA TRP A 284 -0.16 1.86 -8.23
C TRP A 284 -0.97 0.58 -8.08
N ILE A 285 -0.38 -0.47 -7.51
CA ILE A 285 -0.97 -1.82 -7.51
C ILE A 285 -2.06 -1.96 -6.45
N TRP A 286 -1.98 -1.22 -5.34
CA TRP A 286 -2.86 -1.39 -4.20
C TRP A 286 -4.37 -1.38 -4.53
N PRO A 287 -4.93 -0.39 -5.26
CA PRO A 287 -6.36 -0.37 -5.56
C PRO A 287 -6.78 -1.54 -6.47
N TYR A 288 -5.93 -1.96 -7.41
CA TYR A 288 -6.19 -3.14 -8.24
C TYR A 288 -6.15 -4.44 -7.42
N ALA A 289 -5.20 -4.57 -6.50
CA ALA A 289 -5.13 -5.69 -5.58
C ALA A 289 -6.36 -5.75 -4.64
N ALA A 290 -6.84 -4.59 -4.19
CA ALA A 290 -8.08 -4.48 -3.43
C ALA A 290 -9.30 -4.88 -4.25
N LEU A 291 -9.37 -4.49 -5.53
CA LEU A 291 -10.43 -4.88 -6.46
C LEU A 291 -10.49 -6.40 -6.63
N VAL A 292 -9.36 -7.04 -6.97
CA VAL A 292 -9.25 -8.50 -7.12
C VAL A 292 -9.64 -9.22 -5.82
N TYR A 293 -9.17 -8.72 -4.67
CA TYR A 293 -9.52 -9.28 -3.37
C TYR A 293 -11.03 -9.24 -3.10
N VAL A 294 -11.70 -8.12 -3.40
CA VAL A 294 -13.14 -8.00 -3.15
C VAL A 294 -13.94 -8.87 -4.11
N VAL A 295 -13.61 -8.89 -5.40
CA VAL A 295 -14.27 -9.75 -6.40
C VAL A 295 -14.17 -11.21 -5.98
N THR A 296 -12.96 -11.71 -5.71
CA THR A 296 -12.76 -13.11 -5.29
C THR A 296 -13.52 -13.45 -4.01
N ARG A 297 -13.66 -12.49 -3.09
CA ARG A 297 -14.40 -12.68 -1.85
C ARG A 297 -15.93 -12.72 -2.04
N VAL A 298 -16.46 -11.91 -2.96
CA VAL A 298 -17.88 -11.95 -3.30
C VAL A 298 -18.20 -13.27 -4.01
N SER A 299 -17.36 -13.72 -4.95
CA SER A 299 -17.57 -14.95 -5.74
C SER A 299 -17.50 -16.24 -4.92
N ARG A 300 -16.55 -16.37 -3.98
CA ARG A 300 -16.40 -17.60 -3.17
C ARG A 300 -17.57 -17.86 -2.21
N ARG A 301 -18.42 -16.86 -1.99
CA ARG A 301 -19.50 -16.93 -1.01
C ARG A 301 -20.85 -17.30 -1.62
N SER A 302 -20.97 -17.28 -2.94
CA SER A 302 -22.10 -17.89 -3.66
C SER A 302 -21.97 -19.41 -3.76
N GLU A 303 -20.78 -19.98 -3.53
CA GLU A 303 -20.56 -21.43 -3.53
C GLU A 303 -20.90 -22.09 -2.18
N GLU A 304 -21.02 -21.31 -1.10
CA GLU A 304 -21.33 -21.78 0.27
C GLU A 304 -22.79 -21.52 0.69
N ALA A 305 -23.66 -21.04 -0.22
CA ALA A 305 -25.06 -20.71 0.04
C ALA A 305 -26.00 -21.61 -0.77
#